data_AF-A0A3P7IJV3-F1
#
_entry.id   AF-A0A3P7IJV3-F1
#
_cell.length_a   1.000
_cell.length_b   1.000
_cell.length_c   1.000
_cell.angle_alpha   90.00
_cell.angle_beta   90.00
_cell.angle_gamma   90.00
#
_symmetry.space_group_name_H-M   'P 1'
#
loop_
_entity.id
_entity.type
_entity.pdbx_description
1 polymer ?
#
loop_
_entity_poly.entity_id
_entity_poly.type
_entity_poly.pdbx_seq_one_letter_code
_entity_poly.pdbx_strand_id
1 'polypeptide(L)'
;MPGGNPEAWPYLKPILQSIAAKTDGEPCCDWVGNAGAGHFVKMVHNGIEYGDMQLIAEAYDLLLEGVGLNCDQMAEVMDEWNRGDLDSFLIEITANILRYKDEKGEHILPKIRDAAGQVRLFSQI
;
A
#
# COMPACT_ATOMS: atom_id res chain seq x y z
N MET A 1 7.74 12.86 -4.15
CA MET A 1 6.82 14.02 -4.13
C MET A 1 7.55 15.25 -3.59
N PRO A 2 8.59 15.77 -4.26
CA PRO A 2 9.35 16.93 -3.79
C PRO A 2 8.51 18.24 -3.78
N GLY A 3 8.67 19.03 -2.72
CA GLY A 3 8.15 20.40 -2.63
C GLY A 3 9.04 21.26 -1.73
N GLY A 4 8.91 22.59 -1.79
CA GLY A 4 9.75 23.50 -1.01
C GLY A 4 10.16 24.77 -1.77
N ASN A 5 11.47 25.02 -1.86
CA ASN A 5 12.03 26.10 -2.67
C ASN A 5 12.16 25.67 -4.15
N PRO A 6 11.47 26.32 -5.10
CA PRO A 6 11.55 25.97 -6.52
C PRO A 6 12.96 26.11 -7.11
N GLU A 7 13.81 27.00 -6.58
CA GLU A 7 15.19 27.17 -7.06
C GLU A 7 16.08 25.96 -6.74
N ALA A 8 15.72 25.15 -5.75
CA ALA A 8 16.46 23.92 -5.42
C ALA A 8 16.15 22.77 -6.39
N TRP A 9 14.97 22.79 -7.03
CA TRP A 9 14.50 21.67 -7.86
C TRP A 9 15.41 21.34 -9.05
N PRO A 10 15.91 22.30 -9.85
CA PRO A 10 16.81 21.99 -10.98
C PRO A 10 18.06 21.21 -10.58
N TYR A 11 18.57 21.44 -9.36
CA TYR A 11 19.76 20.75 -8.84
C TYR A 11 19.45 19.32 -8.38
N LEU A 12 18.28 19.09 -7.79
CA LEU A 12 17.89 17.80 -7.24
C LEU A 12 17.18 16.90 -8.27
N LYS A 13 16.52 17.49 -9.27
CA LYS A 13 15.71 16.78 -10.28
C LYS A 13 16.45 15.60 -10.93
N PRO A 14 17.69 15.75 -11.44
CA PRO A 14 18.39 14.64 -12.10
C PRO A 14 18.63 13.46 -11.16
N ILE A 15 18.93 13.74 -9.89
CA ILE A 15 19.18 12.71 -8.88
C ILE A 15 17.86 12.04 -8.52
N LEU A 16 16.84 12.81 -8.14
CA LEU A 16 15.57 12.29 -7.67
C LEU A 16 14.78 11.54 -8.74
N GLN A 17 14.86 11.97 -10.01
CA GLN A 17 14.20 11.26 -11.12
C GLN A 17 14.99 10.03 -11.59
N SER A 18 16.32 10.01 -11.45
CA SER A 18 17.11 8.84 -11.87
C SER A 18 16.94 7.63 -10.95
N ILE A 19 16.71 7.86 -9.66
CA ILE A 19 16.51 6.80 -8.66
C ILE A 19 15.04 6.42 -8.43
N ALA A 20 14.10 7.20 -8.97
CA ALA A 20 12.67 6.92 -8.81
C ALA A 20 12.24 5.69 -9.63
N ALA A 21 11.20 5.00 -9.16
CA ALA A 21 10.48 4.04 -9.97
C ALA A 21 9.98 4.71 -11.27
N LYS A 22 9.83 3.92 -12.34
CA LYS A 22 9.39 4.40 -13.64
C LYS A 22 8.17 3.63 -14.11
N THR A 23 7.20 4.35 -14.67
CA THR A 23 6.00 3.79 -15.30
C THR A 23 5.90 4.36 -16.70
N ASP A 24 5.78 3.49 -17.70
CA ASP A 24 5.77 3.86 -19.13
C ASP A 24 6.96 4.76 -19.56
N GLY A 25 8.10 4.55 -18.91
CA GLY A 25 9.33 5.31 -19.15
C GLY A 25 9.45 6.61 -18.35
N GLU A 26 8.37 7.09 -17.73
CA GLU A 26 8.34 8.32 -16.95
C GLU A 26 8.66 8.06 -15.46
N PRO A 27 9.48 8.90 -14.81
CA PRO A 27 9.79 8.76 -13.39
C PRO A 27 8.61 9.15 -12.50
N CYS A 28 8.33 8.34 -11.48
CA CYS A 28 7.32 8.61 -10.44
C CYS A 28 7.78 9.67 -9.43
N CYS A 29 8.35 10.78 -9.92
CA CYS A 29 8.87 11.87 -9.12
C CYS A 29 8.86 13.17 -9.92
N ASP A 30 8.05 14.13 -9.48
CA ASP A 30 8.03 15.46 -10.06
C ASP A 30 7.75 16.54 -8.99
N TRP A 31 8.01 17.79 -9.34
CA TRP A 31 7.78 18.95 -8.50
C TRP A 31 6.30 19.11 -8.14
N VAL A 32 6.00 19.06 -6.85
CA VAL A 32 4.63 19.10 -6.34
C VAL A 32 4.18 20.53 -6.00
N GLY A 33 5.08 21.36 -5.48
CA GLY A 33 4.75 22.74 -5.14
C GLY A 33 5.60 23.36 -4.05
N ASN A 34 5.22 24.58 -3.66
CA ASN A 34 5.98 25.36 -2.69
C ASN A 34 5.81 24.85 -1.25
N ALA A 35 6.74 25.24 -0.37
CA ALA A 35 6.70 24.96 1.06
C ALA A 35 6.47 23.46 1.37
N GLY A 36 5.49 23.12 2.21
CA GLY A 36 5.22 21.76 2.67
C GLY A 36 4.41 20.89 1.69
N ALA A 37 4.19 21.32 0.44
CA ALA A 37 3.30 20.62 -0.50
C ALA A 37 3.67 19.14 -0.69
N GLY A 38 4.97 18.84 -0.80
CA GLY A 38 5.45 17.47 -0.93
C GLY A 38 5.11 16.57 0.26
N HIS A 39 5.28 17.08 1.49
CA HIS A 39 4.88 16.37 2.71
C HIS A 39 3.37 16.21 2.81
N PHE A 40 2.61 17.22 2.38
CA PHE A 40 1.15 17.14 2.37
C PHE A 40 0.65 16.03 1.43
N VAL A 41 1.18 15.93 0.21
CA VAL A 41 0.78 14.85 -0.71
C VAL A 41 1.17 13.48 -0.14
N LYS A 42 2.33 13.35 0.52
CA LYS A 42 2.69 12.09 1.19
C LYS A 42 1.76 11.76 2.36
N MET A 43 1.36 12.75 3.16
CA MET A 43 0.39 12.58 4.23
C MET A 43 -0.96 12.07 3.69
N VAL A 44 -1.44 12.64 2.58
CA VAL A 44 -2.69 12.19 1.93
C VAL A 44 -2.54 10.79 1.35
N HIS A 45 -1.40 10.47 0.71
CA HIS A 45 -1.13 9.11 0.21
C HIS A 45 -1.20 8.07 1.34
N ASN A 46 -0.62 8.35 2.51
CA ASN A 46 -0.76 7.47 3.67
C ASN A 46 -2.22 7.37 4.14
N GLY A 47 -3.00 8.46 4.05
CA GLY A 47 -4.43 8.43 4.36
C GLY A 47 -5.24 7.53 3.42
N ILE A 48 -4.94 7.58 2.11
CA ILE A 48 -5.54 6.71 1.09
C ILE A 48 -5.15 5.25 1.35
N GLU A 49 -3.86 4.98 1.60
CA GLU A 49 -3.36 3.64 1.92
C GLU A 49 -4.10 3.00 3.09
N TYR A 50 -4.35 3.76 4.18
CA TYR A 50 -5.13 3.26 5.32
C TYR A 50 -6.57 2.93 4.95
N GLY A 51 -7.19 3.74 4.08
CA GLY A 51 -8.53 3.49 3.57
C GLY A 51 -8.59 2.20 2.75
N ASP A 52 -7.65 2.03 1.82
CA ASP A 52 -7.58 0.84 0.97
C ASP A 52 -7.34 -0.43 1.79
N MET A 53 -6.40 -0.39 2.74
CA MET A 53 -6.15 -1.52 3.65
C MET A 53 -7.38 -1.91 4.46
N GLN A 54 -8.13 -0.92 4.96
CA GLN A 54 -9.36 -1.17 5.72
C GLN A 54 -10.47 -1.77 4.85
N LEU A 55 -10.66 -1.27 3.62
CA LEU A 55 -11.65 -1.82 2.68
C LEU A 55 -11.32 -3.27 2.31
N ILE A 56 -10.04 -3.59 2.10
CA ILE A 56 -9.58 -4.95 1.85
C ILE A 56 -9.84 -5.84 3.08
N ALA A 57 -9.60 -5.34 4.29
CA ALA A 57 -9.89 -6.06 5.52
C ALA A 57 -11.39 -6.34 5.71
N GLU A 58 -12.27 -5.40 5.36
CA GLU A 58 -13.72 -5.60 5.37
C GLU A 58 -14.16 -6.63 4.33
N ALA A 59 -13.59 -6.59 3.11
CA ALA A 59 -13.84 -7.60 2.10
C ALA A 59 -13.39 -9.00 2.57
N TYR A 60 -12.23 -9.09 3.22
CA TYR A 60 -11.75 -10.32 3.85
C TYR A 60 -12.74 -10.85 4.91
N ASP A 61 -13.21 -10.00 5.82
CA ASP A 61 -14.17 -10.38 6.87
C ASP A 61 -15.49 -10.88 6.28
N LEU A 62 -16.00 -10.21 5.23
CA LEU A 62 -17.20 -10.65 4.51
C LEU A 62 -17.02 -12.01 3.82
N LEU A 63 -15.84 -12.28 3.23
CA LEU A 63 -15.56 -13.57 2.61
C LEU A 63 -15.39 -14.69 3.65
N LEU A 64 -14.78 -14.38 4.79
CA LEU A 64 -14.56 -15.32 5.87
C LEU A 64 -15.87 -15.66 6.62
N GLU A 65 -16.52 -14.66 7.21
CA GLU A 65 -17.68 -14.85 8.09
C GLU A 65 -19.00 -14.87 7.32
N GLY A 66 -19.11 -14.06 6.26
CA GLY A 66 -20.32 -13.96 5.46
C GLY A 66 -20.50 -15.10 4.45
N VAL A 67 -19.41 -15.48 3.77
CA VAL A 67 -19.43 -16.53 2.73
C VAL A 67 -18.88 -17.88 3.25
N GLY A 68 -17.99 -17.87 4.25
CA GLY A 68 -17.42 -19.09 4.81
C GLY A 68 -16.19 -19.63 4.06
N LEU A 69 -15.45 -18.76 3.36
CA LEU A 69 -14.25 -19.17 2.61
C LEU A 69 -13.05 -19.38 3.53
N ASN A 70 -12.21 -20.38 3.21
CA ASN A 70 -10.92 -20.55 3.88
C ASN A 70 -9.83 -19.66 3.25
N CYS A 71 -8.66 -19.59 3.89
CA CYS A 71 -7.54 -18.74 3.44
C CYS A 71 -7.08 -19.04 2.01
N ASP A 72 -6.94 -20.32 1.62
CA ASP A 72 -6.52 -20.69 0.27
C ASP A 72 -7.56 -20.24 -0.78
N GLN A 73 -8.86 -20.42 -0.50
CA GLN A 73 -9.95 -19.96 -1.38
C GLN A 73 -10.02 -18.44 -1.49
N MET A 74 -9.87 -17.72 -0.37
CA MET A 74 -9.83 -16.26 -0.40
C MET A 74 -8.63 -15.75 -1.20
N ALA A 75 -7.48 -16.44 -1.12
CA ALA A 75 -6.32 -16.08 -1.93
C ALA A 75 -6.58 -16.25 -3.44
N GLU A 76 -7.39 -17.23 -3.84
CA GLU A 76 -7.82 -17.40 -5.24
C GLU A 76 -8.74 -16.24 -5.69
N VAL A 77 -9.65 -15.79 -4.82
CA VAL A 77 -10.51 -14.62 -5.09
C VAL A 77 -9.68 -13.34 -5.25
N MET A 78 -8.72 -13.11 -4.35
CA MET A 78 -7.83 -11.94 -4.43
C MET A 78 -6.97 -11.96 -5.70
N ASP A 79 -6.47 -13.14 -6.11
CA ASP A 79 -5.76 -13.33 -7.37
C ASP A 79 -6.64 -13.00 -8.59
N GLU A 80 -7.91 -13.37 -8.55
CA GLU A 80 -8.86 -13.04 -9.62
C GLU A 80 -9.09 -11.53 -9.69
N TRP A 81 -9.31 -10.88 -8.56
CA TRP A 81 -9.46 -9.43 -8.49
C TRP A 81 -8.21 -8.70 -8.97
N ASN A 82 -7.01 -9.21 -8.66
CA ASN A 82 -5.76 -8.62 -9.11
C ASN A 82 -5.48 -8.78 -10.62
N ARG A 83 -6.27 -9.59 -11.33
CA ARG A 83 -6.23 -9.68 -12.81
C ARG A 83 -7.25 -8.77 -13.49
N GLY A 84 -8.12 -8.13 -12.72
CA GLY A 84 -9.18 -7.25 -13.20
C GLY A 84 -8.96 -5.79 -12.78
N ASP A 85 -10.06 -5.09 -12.52
CA ASP A 85 -10.05 -3.66 -12.20
C ASP A 85 -9.35 -3.32 -10.86
N LEU A 86 -9.10 -4.32 -10.01
CA LEU A 86 -8.46 -4.16 -8.71
C LEU A 86 -6.97 -4.54 -8.73
N ASP A 87 -6.35 -4.68 -9.92
CA ASP A 87 -4.92 -4.90 -10.06
C ASP A 87 -4.11 -3.84 -9.29
N SER A 88 -3.55 -4.25 -8.16
CA SER A 88 -2.88 -3.36 -7.23
C SER A 88 -1.95 -4.13 -6.29
N PHE A 89 -0.89 -3.44 -5.87
CA PHE A 89 0.08 -4.01 -4.94
C PHE A 89 -0.57 -4.53 -3.64
N LEU A 90 -1.56 -3.81 -3.08
CA LEU A 90 -2.22 -4.22 -1.83
C LEU A 90 -3.06 -5.50 -2.00
N ILE A 91 -3.71 -5.71 -3.14
CA ILE A 91 -4.46 -6.94 -3.41
C ILE A 91 -3.48 -8.11 -3.62
N GLU A 92 -2.41 -7.90 -4.38
CA GLU A 92 -1.35 -8.90 -4.58
C GLU A 92 -0.75 -9.38 -3.25
N ILE A 93 -0.32 -8.47 -2.37
CA ILE A 93 0.25 -8.87 -1.08
C ILE A 93 -0.79 -9.53 -0.17
N THR A 94 -2.06 -9.14 -0.26
CA THR A 94 -3.15 -9.79 0.50
C THR A 94 -3.29 -11.25 0.09
N ALA A 95 -3.28 -11.54 -1.21
CA ALA A 95 -3.30 -12.91 -1.71
C ALA A 95 -2.09 -13.72 -1.23
N ASN A 96 -0.89 -13.11 -1.22
CA ASN A 96 0.32 -13.73 -0.71
C ASN A 96 0.27 -13.99 0.81
N ILE A 97 -0.24 -13.05 1.60
CA ILE A 97 -0.41 -13.18 3.06
C ILE A 97 -1.38 -14.32 3.38
N LEU A 98 -2.49 -14.43 2.65
CA LEU A 98 -3.47 -15.49 2.84
C LEU A 98 -2.87 -16.89 2.62
N ARG A 99 -1.97 -17.04 1.64
CA ARG A 99 -1.27 -18.31 1.35
C ARG A 99 -0.13 -18.62 2.32
N TYR A 100 0.37 -17.63 3.05
CA TYR A 100 1.55 -17.82 3.87
C TYR A 100 1.27 -18.77 5.04
N LYS A 101 2.04 -19.87 5.07
CA LYS A 101 1.97 -20.94 6.08
C LYS A 101 3.26 -20.96 6.89
N ASP A 102 3.15 -21.27 8.18
CA ASP A 102 4.29 -21.47 9.06
C ASP A 102 4.99 -22.81 8.82
N GLU A 103 6.03 -23.10 9.59
CA GLU A 103 6.80 -24.37 9.53
C GLU A 103 5.95 -25.63 9.79
N LYS A 104 4.77 -25.47 10.39
CA LYS A 104 3.82 -26.57 10.65
C LYS A 104 2.79 -26.73 9.53
N GLY A 105 2.86 -25.89 8.50
CA GLY A 105 1.91 -25.87 7.38
C GLY A 105 0.59 -25.17 7.71
N GLU A 106 0.51 -24.43 8.81
CA GLU A 106 -0.71 -23.74 9.23
C GLU A 106 -0.68 -22.28 8.76
N HIS A 107 -1.83 -21.75 8.31
CA HIS A 107 -1.94 -20.36 7.91
C HIS A 107 -1.63 -19.43 9.08
N ILE A 108 -0.79 -18.42 8.84
CA ILE A 108 -0.36 -17.52 9.91
C ILE A 108 -1.38 -16.42 10.18
N LEU A 109 -2.10 -15.97 9.15
CA LEU A 109 -2.95 -14.79 9.23
C LEU A 109 -3.96 -14.87 10.39
N PRO A 110 -4.69 -15.99 10.59
CA PRO A 110 -5.63 -16.13 11.72
C PRO A 110 -4.96 -16.16 13.10
N LYS A 111 -3.64 -16.32 13.18
CA LYS A 111 -2.87 -16.36 14.43
C LYS A 111 -2.27 -15.00 14.79
N ILE A 112 -2.31 -14.03 13.89
CA ILE A 112 -1.82 -12.68 14.14
C ILE A 112 -2.80 -11.98 15.07
N ARG A 113 -2.28 -11.29 16.09
CA ARG A 113 -3.10 -10.48 16.99
C ARG A 113 -3.75 -9.35 16.20
N ASP A 114 -5.07 -9.27 16.28
CA ASP A 114 -5.98 -8.30 15.68
C ASP A 114 -5.93 -6.92 16.36
N ALA A 115 -4.73 -6.38 16.53
CA ALA A 115 -4.49 -5.06 17.13
C ALA A 115 -3.59 -4.22 16.21
N ALA A 116 -4.22 -3.54 15.23
CA ALA A 116 -3.51 -2.72 14.26
C ALA A 116 -2.75 -1.56 14.93
N GLY A 117 -1.45 -1.46 14.64
CA GLY A 117 -0.62 -0.32 15.04
C GLY A 117 -0.76 0.86 14.06
N GLN A 118 -0.45 2.07 14.52
CA GLN A 118 -0.36 3.26 13.67
C GLN A 118 0.80 4.14 14.12
N VAL A 119 1.66 4.56 13.19
CA VAL A 119 2.71 5.56 13.44
C VAL A 119 2.20 6.91 12.96
N ARG A 120 1.93 7.82 13.90
CA ARG A 120 1.49 9.17 13.56
C ARG A 120 2.70 9.99 13.11
N LEU A 121 2.61 10.60 11.93
CA LEU A 121 3.62 11.53 11.38
C LEU A 121 3.98 12.71 12.31
N PHE A 122 3.18 12.97 13.34
CA PHE A 122 3.38 14.06 14.31
C PHE A 122 3.91 13.61 15.68
N SER A 123 4.14 12.31 15.93
CA SER A 123 4.66 11.85 17.24
C SER A 123 6.19 11.82 17.32
N GLN A 124 6.90 12.35 16.32
CA GLN A 124 8.37 12.39 16.26
C GLN A 124 8.94 13.79 15.93
N ILE A 125 8.15 14.85 16.09
CA ILE A 125 8.62 16.26 16.00
C ILE A 125 8.37 16.95 17.34
#